data_AF-J0ZCS8-F1
#
_entry.id   AF-J0ZCS8-F1
#
_cell.length_a   1.000
_cell.length_b   1.000
_cell.length_c   1.000
_cell.angle_alpha   90.00
_cell.angle_beta   90.00
_cell.angle_gamma   90.00
#
_symmetry.space_group_name_H-M   'P 1'
#
loop_
_entity.id
_entity.type
_entity.pdbx_description
1 polymer ?
#
loop_
_entity_poly.entity_id
_entity_poly.type
_entity_poly.pdbx_seq_one_letter_code
_entity_poly.pdbx_strand_id
1 'polypeptide(L)' 'MMKRLLLFIMIALLLGADSVLAAECTEVGRKVAVQHSGVLVRSTSIVQDGRDMCVVVVVVPAREGKKLRRVEVSVPTD' A
#
# COMPACT_ATOMS: atom_id res chain seq x y z
N MET A 1 -29.88 18.27 -23.70
CA MET A 1 -29.01 17.11 -23.44
C MET A 1 -27.64 17.48 -22.88
N MET A 2 -26.98 18.55 -23.34
CA MET A 2 -25.66 19.00 -22.82
C MET A 2 -25.61 19.26 -21.30
N LYS A 3 -26.68 19.75 -20.67
CA LYS A 3 -26.68 20.04 -19.23
C LYS A 3 -26.62 18.79 -18.35
N ARG A 4 -27.15 17.65 -18.84
CA ARG A 4 -27.00 16.34 -18.17
C ARG A 4 -25.59 15.80 -18.35
N LEU A 5 -24.99 15.98 -19.53
CA LEU A 5 -23.60 15.60 -19.79
C LEU A 5 -22.62 16.37 -18.90
N LEU A 6 -22.84 17.68 -18.72
CA LEU A 6 -22.04 18.52 -17.81
C LEU A 6 -22.16 18.07 -16.35
N LEU A 7 -23.36 17.65 -15.92
CA LEU A 7 -23.56 17.07 -14.58
C LEU A 7 -22.77 15.77 -14.39
N PHE A 8 -22.76 14.88 -15.39
CA PHE A 8 -21.98 13.63 -15.32
C PHE A 8 -20.46 13.87 -15.26
N ILE A 9 -19.95 14.86 -16.00
CA ILE A 9 -18.53 15.22 -15.99
C ILE A 9 -18.11 15.78 -14.62
N MET A 10 -18.95 16.60 -13.99
CA MET A 10 -18.65 17.14 -12.66
C MET A 10 -18.62 16.07 -11.57
N ILE A 11 -19.49 15.07 -11.65
CA ILE A 11 -19.52 13.96 -10.69
C ILE A 11 -18.26 13.08 -10.84
N ALA A 12 -17.79 12.85 -12.06
CA ALA A 12 -16.56 12.07 -12.31
C ALA A 12 -15.30 12.76 -11.77
N LEU A 13 -15.24 14.09 -11.81
CA LEU A 13 -14.10 14.87 -11.30
C LEU A 13 -14.00 14.85 -9.77
N LEU A 14 -15.10 14.66 -9.05
CA LEU A 14 -15.14 14.64 -7.58
C LEU A 14 -14.66 13.32 -6.96
N LEU A 15 -14.50 12.24 -7.74
CA LEU A 15 -14.22 10.89 -7.21
C LEU A 15 -12.76 10.41 -7.41
N GLY A 16 -11.88 11.23 -7.99
CA GLY A 16 -10.62 10.75 -8.57
C GLY A 16 -9.32 10.97 -7.78
N ALA A 17 -9.31 11.58 -6.59
CA ALA A 17 -8.08 12.18 -6.05
C ALA A 17 -7.32 11.39 -4.94
N ASP A 18 -7.91 10.39 -4.29
CA ASP A 18 -7.33 9.82 -3.05
C ASP A 18 -6.46 8.55 -3.25
N SER A 19 -6.27 8.09 -4.48
CA SER A 19 -5.71 6.75 -4.76
C SER A 19 -4.18 6.67 -4.81
N VAL A 20 -3.47 7.80 -4.82
CA VAL A 20 -2.03 7.83 -5.13
C VAL A 20 -1.20 7.25 -3.98
N LEU A 21 -1.42 7.68 -2.74
CA LEU A 21 -0.67 7.24 -1.56
C LEU A 21 -0.88 5.74 -1.23
N ALA A 22 -2.09 5.23 -1.46
CA ALA A 22 -2.41 3.83 -1.21
C ALA A 22 -1.75 2.88 -2.23
N ALA A 23 -1.58 3.34 -3.48
CA ALA A 23 -0.94 2.57 -4.53
C ALA A 23 0.57 2.41 -4.27
N GLU A 24 1.23 3.47 -3.79
CA GLU A 24 2.68 3.48 -3.55
C GLU A 24 3.08 2.51 -2.42
N CYS A 25 2.38 2.52 -1.28
CA CYS A 25 2.68 1.58 -0.20
C CYS A 25 2.44 0.12 -0.56
N THR A 26 1.50 -0.16 -1.46
CA THR A 26 1.22 -1.53 -1.90
C THR A 26 2.37 -2.07 -2.74
N GLU A 27 2.92 -1.26 -3.64
CA GLU A 27 4.05 -1.65 -4.49
C GLU A 27 5.35 -1.76 -3.68
N VAL A 28 5.60 -0.82 -2.76
CA VAL A 28 6.70 -0.91 -1.78
C VAL A 28 6.57 -2.19 -0.95
N GLY A 29 5.38 -2.47 -0.41
CA GLY A 29 5.13 -3.66 0.39
C GLY A 29 5.38 -4.96 -0.38
N ARG A 30 5.02 -5.00 -1.67
CA ARG A 30 5.27 -6.14 -2.54
C ARG A 30 6.77 -6.38 -2.73
N LYS A 31 7.55 -5.33 -2.96
CA LYS A 31 9.02 -5.42 -3.09
C LYS A 31 9.67 -5.96 -1.82
N VAL A 32 9.26 -5.44 -0.66
CA VAL A 32 9.75 -5.91 0.65
C VAL A 32 9.39 -7.38 0.89
N ALA A 33 8.18 -7.82 0.53
CA ALA A 33 7.79 -9.22 0.66
C ALA A 33 8.68 -10.16 -0.16
N VAL A 34 9.01 -9.78 -1.40
CA VAL A 34 9.93 -10.54 -2.26
C VAL A 34 11.34 -10.61 -1.66
N GLN A 35 11.86 -9.49 -1.14
CA GLN A 35 13.17 -9.46 -0.48
C GLN A 35 13.25 -10.43 0.71
N HIS A 36 12.17 -10.54 1.47
CA HIS A 36 12.09 -11.45 2.61
C HIS A 36 11.68 -12.89 2.22
N SER A 37 11.56 -13.21 0.93
CA SER A 37 11.06 -14.51 0.45
C SER A 37 9.72 -14.90 1.12
N GLY A 38 8.89 -13.89 1.38
CA GLY A 38 7.64 -14.02 2.11
C GLY A 38 6.44 -13.48 1.32
N VAL A 39 5.29 -13.45 1.98
CA VAL A 39 4.03 -12.97 1.43
C VAL A 39 3.62 -11.68 2.12
N LEU A 40 3.26 -10.67 1.33
CA LEU A 40 2.70 -9.42 1.85
C LEU A 40 1.33 -9.70 2.47
N VAL A 41 1.18 -9.42 3.76
CA VAL A 41 -0.09 -9.55 4.48
C VAL A 41 -0.77 -8.20 4.64
N ARG A 42 0.01 -7.14 4.85
CA ARG A 42 -0.52 -5.79 5.03
C ARG A 42 0.51 -4.75 4.60
N SER A 43 0.05 -3.71 3.92
CA SER A 43 0.79 -2.47 3.68
C SER A 43 -0.12 -1.32 4.09
N THR A 44 0.35 -0.43 4.95
CA THR A 44 -0.44 0.71 5.43
C THR A 44 0.43 1.95 5.47
N SER A 45 -0.04 3.02 4.83
CA SER A 45 0.58 4.34 4.97
C SER A 45 0.25 4.92 6.34
N ILE A 46 1.27 5.41 7.03
CA ILE A 46 1.21 6.10 8.32
C ILE A 46 2.07 7.35 8.23
N VAL A 47 1.76 8.37 9.03
CA VAL A 47 2.65 9.51 9.21
C VAL A 47 3.44 9.28 10.50
N GLN A 48 4.77 9.20 10.41
CA GLN A 48 5.66 9.05 11.55
C GLN A 48 6.70 10.18 11.54
N ASP A 49 6.80 10.93 12.64
CA ASP A 49 7.70 12.08 12.78
C ASP A 49 7.57 13.13 11.65
N GLY A 50 6.35 13.29 11.12
CA GLY A 50 6.04 14.21 10.02
C GLY A 50 6.44 13.71 8.64
N ARG A 51 6.82 12.45 8.50
CA ARG A 51 7.12 11.79 7.21
C ARG A 51 6.08 10.73 6.89
N ASP A 52 5.78 10.57 5.62
CA ASP A 52 4.94 9.49 5.14
C ASP A 52 5.76 8.18 5.11
N MET A 53 5.27 7.18 5.83
CA MET A 53 5.91 5.88 6.01
C MET A 53 4.92 4.77 5.69
N CYS A 54 5.37 3.71 5.03
CA CYS A 54 4.61 2.47 4.88
C CYS A 54 5.03 1.47 5.96
N VAL A 55 4.07 1.07 6.79
CA VAL A 55 4.22 -0.14 7.61
C VAL A 55 3.86 -1.35 6.76
N VAL A 56 4.83 -2.22 6.54
CA VAL A 56 4.72 -3.42 5.74
C VAL A 56 4.85 -4.64 6.64
N VAL A 57 3.84 -5.51 6.60
CA VAL A 57 3.83 -6.78 7.31
C VAL A 57 3.99 -7.91 6.31
N VAL A 58 5.10 -8.63 6.42
CA VAL A 58 5.43 -9.80 5.62
C VAL A 58 5.38 -11.05 6.49
N VAL A 59 4.75 -12.10 5.98
CA VAL A 59 4.82 -13.43 6.58
C VAL A 59 5.77 -14.29 5.75
N VAL A 60 6.87 -14.70 6.37
CA VAL A 60 7.84 -15.62 5.78
C VAL A 60 7.42 -17.04 6.15
N PRO A 61 7.04 -17.88 5.17
CA PRO A 61 6.56 -19.22 5.42
C PRO A 61 7.64 -20.08 6.07
N ALA A 62 7.21 -20.99 6.93
CA ALA A 62 8.06 -22.05 7.47
C ALA A 62 8.60 -22.93 6.32
N ARG A 63 9.92 -23.02 6.18
CA ARG A 63 10.59 -23.97 5.29
C ARG A 63 11.62 -24.76 6.10
N GLU A 64 11.81 -26.04 5.78
CA GLU A 64 12.85 -26.88 6.38
C GLU A 64 12.77 -26.98 7.92
N GLY A 65 11.57 -27.06 8.48
CA GLY A 65 11.36 -27.14 9.93
C GLY A 65 11.59 -25.82 10.70
N LYS A 66 11.86 -24.71 10.01
CA LYS A 66 11.98 -23.38 10.61
C LYS A 66 10.60 -22.84 10.97
N LYS A 67 10.48 -22.08 12.06
CA LYS A 67 9.23 -21.47 12.50
C LYS A 67 8.77 -20.39 11.52
N LEU A 68 7.44 -20.24 11.39
CA LEU A 68 6.84 -19.09 10.70
C LEU A 68 7.37 -17.78 11.30
N ARG A 69 7.79 -16.84 10.45
CA ARG A 69 8.28 -15.54 10.91
C ARG A 69 7.38 -14.44 10.34
N ARG A 70 6.92 -13.56 11.22
CA ARG A 70 6.24 -12.33 10.85
C ARG A 70 7.25 -11.21 10.96
N VAL A 71 7.48 -10.51 9.86
CA VAL A 71 8.43 -9.41 9.74
C VAL A 71 7.62 -8.15 9.51
N GLU A 72 7.82 -7.16 10.36
CA GLU A 72 7.18 -5.85 10.24
C GLU A 72 8.29 -4.83 9.97
N VAL A 73 8.13 -4.06 8.90
CA VAL A 73 9.13 -3.12 8.40
C VAL A 73 8.45 -1.80 8.09
N SER A 74 8.99 -0.70 8.63
CA SER A 74 8.59 0.65 8.25
C SER A 74 9.51 1.17 7.16
N VAL A 75 8.95 1.59 6.03
CA VAL A 75 9.68 2.08 4.86
C VAL A 75 9.22 3.49 4.51
N PRO A 76 10.10 4.48 4.35
CA PRO A 76 9.70 5.83 3.89
C PRO A 76 9.13 5.82 2.47
N THR A 77 8.17 6.69 2.19
CA THR A 77 7.60 6.90 0.84
C THR A 77 8.18 8.12 0.10
N ASP A 78 9.10 8.83 0.74
CA ASP A 78 9.81 10.02 0.26
C ASP A 78 10.43 9.87 -1.14
#